data_AF-A0A3D3NXY2-F1
#
_entry.id   AF-A0A3D3NXY2-F1
#
_cell.length_a   1.000
_cell.length_b   1.000
_cell.length_c   1.000
_cell.angle_alpha   90.00
_cell.angle_beta   90.00
_cell.angle_gamma   90.00
#
_symmetry.space_group_name_H-M   'P 1'
#
loop_
_entity.id
_entity.type
_entity.pdbx_description
1 polymer ?
#
loop_
_entity_poly.entity_id
_entity_poly.type
_entity_poly.pdbx_seq_one_letter_code
_entity_poly.pdbx_strand_id
1 'polypeptide(L)'
;MESLLLLAPLPEFLLSPLKAVYACHDGTARLDDVVAEHGAEVRGIVMAGGSAAPAPLLERLPALEILAVFGVGYDGVPVDYCRARGSSP
;
A
#
# COMPACT_ATOMS: atom_id res chain seq x y z
N MET A 1 15.68 9.25 -5.54
CA MET A 1 14.37 9.56 -4.91
C MET A 1 13.71 8.22 -4.64
N GLU A 2 13.11 8.00 -3.50
CA GLU A 2 12.48 6.71 -3.18
C GLU A 2 11.10 6.63 -3.85
N SER A 3 10.75 5.48 -4.43
CA SER A 3 9.50 5.29 -5.19
C SER A 3 8.45 4.51 -4.40
N LEU A 4 7.21 4.99 -4.46
CA LEU A 4 6.04 4.40 -3.80
C LEU A 4 4.99 3.99 -4.82
N LEU A 5 4.46 2.78 -4.68
CA LEU A 5 3.31 2.29 -5.44
C LEU A 5 2.02 2.50 -4.62
N LEU A 6 1.07 3.23 -5.19
CA LEU A 6 -0.24 3.47 -4.57
C LEU A 6 -1.26 2.50 -5.17
N LEU A 7 -1.79 1.62 -4.31
CA LEU A 7 -2.87 0.66 -4.64
C LEU A 7 -4.22 1.07 -4.06
N ALA A 8 -4.29 2.24 -3.44
CA ALA A 8 -5.51 2.81 -2.90
C ALA A 8 -5.57 4.31 -3.17
N PRO A 9 -6.76 4.87 -3.42
CA PRO A 9 -6.93 6.31 -3.49
C PRO A 9 -6.66 6.91 -2.10
N LEU A 10 -5.69 7.81 -2.03
CA LEU A 10 -5.37 8.55 -0.81
C LEU A 10 -6.01 9.95 -0.87
N PRO A 11 -6.60 10.44 0.23
CA PRO A 11 -6.96 11.84 0.36
C PRO A 11 -5.75 12.75 0.11
N GLU A 12 -5.97 13.91 -0.50
CA GLU A 12 -4.90 14.83 -0.91
C GLU A 12 -4.00 15.25 0.27
N PHE A 13 -4.57 15.38 1.48
CA PHE A 13 -3.80 15.76 2.67
C PHE A 13 -2.76 14.69 3.11
N LEU A 14 -2.96 13.42 2.75
CA LEU A 14 -1.97 12.35 2.96
C LEU A 14 -1.04 12.21 1.76
N LEU A 15 -1.58 12.39 0.56
CA LEU A 15 -0.83 12.25 -0.68
C LEU A 15 0.18 13.38 -0.91
N SER A 16 -0.17 14.62 -0.56
CA SER A 16 0.68 15.80 -0.76
C SER A 16 2.03 15.69 -0.03
N PRO A 17 2.10 15.37 1.27
CA PRO A 17 3.37 15.11 1.95
C PRO A 17 4.19 13.96 1.34
N LEU A 18 3.51 12.88 0.90
CA LEU A 18 4.18 11.75 0.27
C LEU A 18 4.82 12.16 -1.06
N LYS A 19 4.09 12.86 -1.93
CA LYS A 19 4.61 13.38 -3.21
C LYS A 19 5.76 14.36 -3.05
N ALA A 20 5.88 15.02 -1.90
CA ALA A 20 6.98 15.94 -1.63
C ALA A 20 8.31 15.22 -1.36
N VAL A 21 8.27 13.95 -0.95
CA VAL A 21 9.45 13.17 -0.52
C VAL A 21 9.70 11.96 -1.43
N TYR A 22 8.64 11.42 -2.02
CA TYR A 22 8.63 10.18 -2.79
C TYR A 22 8.09 10.39 -4.21
N ALA A 23 8.59 9.57 -5.14
CA ALA A 23 7.94 9.39 -6.42
C ALA A 23 6.72 8.49 -6.24
N CYS A 24 5.52 9.06 -6.25
CA CYS A 24 4.27 8.30 -6.09
C CYS A 24 3.72 7.85 -7.44
N HIS A 25 3.63 6.54 -7.64
CA HIS A 25 3.07 5.92 -8.84
C HIS A 25 1.68 5.34 -8.54
N ASP A 26 0.66 5.82 -9.25
CA ASP A 26 -0.71 5.38 -9.06
C ASP A 26 -1.01 4.11 -9.86
N GLY A 27 -1.08 2.98 -9.17
CA GLY A 27 -1.41 1.66 -9.72
C GLY A 27 -2.87 1.28 -9.57
N THR A 28 -3.76 2.14 -9.05
CA THR A 28 -5.16 1.79 -8.73
C THR A 28 -5.96 1.30 -9.94
N ALA A 29 -5.67 1.83 -11.13
CA ALA A 29 -6.32 1.43 -12.38
C ALA A 29 -5.38 0.78 -13.40
N ARG A 30 -4.05 0.85 -13.18
CA ARG A 30 -3.01 0.47 -14.16
C ARG A 30 -1.85 -0.26 -13.48
N LEU A 31 -2.16 -1.18 -12.57
CA LEU A 31 -1.17 -1.86 -11.74
C LEU A 31 -0.06 -2.49 -12.57
N ASP A 32 -0.40 -3.26 -13.60
CA ASP A 32 0.59 -4.00 -14.37
C ASP A 32 1.55 -3.09 -15.13
N ASP A 33 1.03 -2.02 -15.75
CA ASP A 33 1.85 -1.04 -16.47
C ASP A 33 2.80 -0.32 -15.51
N VAL A 34 2.28 0.15 -14.37
CA VAL A 34 3.08 0.88 -13.37
C VAL A 34 4.17 -0.01 -12.77
N VAL A 35 3.87 -1.27 -12.49
CA VAL A 35 4.86 -2.22 -11.97
C VAL A 35 5.87 -2.59 -13.05
N ALA A 36 5.48 -2.68 -14.32
CA ALA A 36 6.42 -2.90 -15.42
C ALA A 36 7.38 -1.71 -15.60
N GLU A 37 6.89 -0.48 -15.46
CA GLU A 37 7.68 0.74 -15.61
C GLU A 37 8.57 1.05 -14.40
N HIS A 38 8.07 0.83 -13.18
CA HIS A 38 8.70 1.34 -11.96
C HIS A 38 9.00 0.27 -10.90
N GLY A 39 8.59 -0.98 -11.10
CA GLY A 39 8.62 -2.02 -10.07
C GLY A 39 10.00 -2.31 -9.50
N ALA A 40 11.06 -2.15 -10.29
CA ALA A 40 12.44 -2.32 -9.83
C ALA A 40 12.90 -1.24 -8.82
N GLU A 41 12.25 -0.08 -8.80
CA GLU A 41 12.62 1.07 -7.96
C GLU A 41 11.64 1.28 -6.79
N VAL A 42 10.48 0.64 -6.83
CA VAL A 42 9.46 0.72 -5.77
C VAL A 42 10.00 0.10 -4.50
N ARG A 43 10.16 0.93 -3.47
CA ARG A 43 10.60 0.52 -2.12
C ARG A 43 9.45 0.41 -1.13
N GLY A 44 8.30 0.99 -1.45
CA GLY A 44 7.12 0.93 -0.61
C GLY A 44 5.81 0.81 -1.37
N ILE A 45 4.84 0.11 -0.78
CA ILE A 45 3.46 0.04 -1.29
C ILE A 45 2.52 0.68 -0.27
N VAL A 46 1.59 1.51 -0.75
CA VAL A 46 0.45 2.00 0.05
C VAL A 46 -0.82 1.34 -0.43
N MET A 47 -1.54 0.68 0.47
CA MET A 47 -2.72 -0.14 0.15
C MET A 47 -3.84 0.07 1.16
N ALA A 48 -5.09 -0.22 0.79
CA ALA A 48 -6.23 -0.05 1.67
C ALA A 48 -6.40 -1.25 2.63
N GLY A 49 -7.05 -1.02 3.77
CA GLY A 49 -7.48 -2.10 4.66
C GLY A 49 -8.32 -3.15 3.93
N GLY A 50 -7.93 -4.43 4.00
CA GLY A 50 -8.59 -5.53 3.29
C GLY A 50 -8.06 -5.82 1.88
N SER A 51 -7.15 -5.00 1.35
CA SER A 51 -6.41 -5.32 0.12
C SER A 51 -5.34 -6.38 0.38
N ALA A 52 -5.04 -7.20 -0.62
CA ALA A 52 -3.94 -8.15 -0.59
C ALA A 52 -2.84 -7.73 -1.57
N ALA A 53 -1.58 -7.92 -1.17
CA ALA A 53 -0.43 -7.88 -2.07
C ALA A 53 0.01 -9.33 -2.32
N PRO A 54 -0.49 -10.00 -3.38
CA PRO A 54 -0.23 -11.42 -3.60
C PRO A 54 1.25 -11.64 -3.97
N ALA A 55 1.78 -12.83 -3.68
CA ALA A 55 3.20 -13.16 -3.93
C ALA A 55 3.69 -12.83 -5.34
N PRO A 56 2.94 -13.07 -6.43
CA PRO A 56 3.37 -12.68 -7.79
C PRO A 56 3.55 -11.17 -7.99
N LEU A 57 2.83 -10.33 -7.23
CA LEU A 57 3.06 -8.89 -7.24
C LEU A 57 4.36 -8.54 -6.52
N LEU A 58 4.61 -9.15 -5.36
CA LEU A 58 5.81 -8.90 -4.55
C LEU A 58 7.09 -9.34 -5.27
N GLU A 59 7.04 -10.45 -6.01
CA GLU A 59 8.16 -10.93 -6.84
C GLU A 59 8.57 -9.94 -7.94
N ARG A 60 7.65 -9.08 -8.37
CA ARG A 60 7.91 -8.02 -9.36
C ARG A 60 8.47 -6.74 -8.74
N LEU A 61 8.61 -6.70 -7.41
CA LEU A 61 9.07 -5.55 -6.64
C LEU A 61 10.32 -5.92 -5.83
N PRO A 62 11.47 -6.16 -6.49
CA PRO A 62 12.67 -6.72 -5.84
C PRO A 62 13.32 -5.77 -4.82
N ALA A 63 13.03 -4.47 -4.89
CA ALA A 63 13.51 -3.46 -3.95
C ALA A 63 12.52 -3.14 -2.83
N LEU A 64 11.41 -3.90 -2.73
CA LEU A 64 10.36 -3.63 -1.76
C LEU A 64 10.84 -3.87 -0.32
N GLU A 65 10.68 -2.84 0.51
CA GLU A 65 11.09 -2.87 1.92
C GLU A 65 9.92 -2.67 2.88
N ILE A 66 8.87 -1.95 2.45
CA ILE A 66 7.75 -1.60 3.31
C ILE A 66 6.38 -1.73 2.63
N LEU A 67 5.41 -2.26 3.38
CA LEU A 67 4.00 -2.28 3.01
C LEU A 67 3.24 -1.45 4.05
N ALA A 68 2.69 -0.31 3.62
CA ALA A 68 1.88 0.55 4.44
C ALA A 68 0.39 0.31 4.12
N VAL A 69 -0.35 -0.23 5.09
CA VAL A 69 -1.79 -0.41 4.97
C VAL A 69 -2.48 0.80 5.59
N PHE A 70 -3.11 1.62 4.76
CA PHE A 70 -3.98 2.70 5.21
C PHE A 70 -5.40 2.16 5.40
N GLY A 71 -5.80 2.03 6.67
CA GLY A 71 -7.14 1.58 7.03
C GLY A 71 -7.32 1.53 8.54
N VAL A 72 -7.88 2.59 9.11
CA VAL A 72 -8.76 2.43 10.27
C VAL A 72 -10.16 2.36 9.69
N GLY A 73 -10.84 1.24 9.89
CA GLY A 73 -12.18 1.05 9.34
C GLY A 73 -13.06 2.26 9.68
N TYR A 74 -13.87 2.68 8.72
CA TYR A 74 -15.10 3.38 9.07
C TYR A 74 -16.30 2.44 9.22
N ASP A 75 -16.12 1.12 9.13
CA ASP A 75 -16.97 0.08 9.77
C ASP A 75 -16.55 -1.31 9.27
N GLY A 76 -15.65 -2.02 9.96
CA GLY A 76 -15.30 -3.37 9.51
C GLY A 76 -14.15 -4.09 10.20
N VAL A 77 -13.73 -3.68 11.41
CA VAL A 77 -12.91 -4.56 12.25
C VAL A 77 -13.88 -5.57 12.86
N PRO A 78 -13.76 -6.90 12.61
CA PRO A 78 -14.44 -7.88 13.44
C PRO A 78 -13.71 -7.86 14.79
N VAL A 79 -14.11 -6.93 15.66
CA VAL A 79 -13.55 -6.75 17.02
C VAL A 79 -13.64 -8.07 17.81
N ASP A 80 -14.60 -8.92 17.47
CA ASP A 80 -14.76 -10.26 18.03
C ASP A 80 -13.59 -11.20 17.71
N TYR A 81 -12.91 -11.03 16.56
CA TYR A 81 -11.74 -11.84 16.20
C TYR A 81 -10.48 -11.43 16.99
N CYS A 82 -10.28 -10.12 17.21
CA CYS A 82 -9.15 -9.62 17.99
C CYS A 82 -9.30 -9.92 19.50
N ARG A 83 -10.52 -9.91 20.03
CA ARG A 83 -10.78 -10.30 21.43
C ARG A 83 -10.50 -11.77 21.72
N ALA A 84 -10.69 -12.66 20.74
CA ALA A 84 -10.45 -14.08 20.93
C ALA A 84 -8.95 -14.44 21.08
N ARG A 85 -8.01 -13.55 20.75
CA ARG A 85 -6.56 -13.86 20.77
C ARG A 85 -5.68 -12.87 21.54
N GLY A 86 -6.27 -11.96 22.32
CA GLY A 86 -5.51 -11.14 23.27
C GLY A 86 -4.54 -10.14 22.63
N SER A 87 -4.69 -9.82 21.35
CA SER A 87 -3.91 -8.78 20.69
C SER A 87 -4.73 -7.49 20.71
N SER A 88 -4.23 -6.48 21.42
CA SER A 88 -4.79 -5.12 21.38
C SER A 88 -4.75 -4.60 19.92
N PRO A 89 -5.75 -3.83 19.48
CA PRO A 89 -5.74 -3.20 18.17
C PRO A 89 -4.50 -2.31 17.96
#